data_AF-A0A1H5KMC3-F1
#
_entry.id   AF-A0A1H5KMC3-F1
#
_cell.length_a   1.000
_cell.length_b   1.000
_cell.length_c   1.000
_cell.angle_alpha   90.00
_cell.angle_beta   90.00
_cell.angle_gamma   90.00
#
_symmetry.space_group_name_H-M   'P 1'
#
loop_
_entity.id
_entity.type
_entity.pdbx_description
1 polymer ?
#
loop_
_entity_poly.entity_id
_entity_poly.type
_entity_poly.pdbx_seq_one_letter_code
_entity_poly.pdbx_strand_id
1 'polypeptide(L)'
;MDQQSASVRFWSELSSLRELAGRPPLKILSKLAQGQHGAVETADSTISDWLTGKAVPRLDYRDYFLALVRYLHTASGRQWTQAVDDHWGALFDEARAEQDSLRGIRKDLKPSPAPPPRVDPPELSDRVRRQLFFTIGSHAGVKFNLIPPMGTYPSDDLSEFLTALERVGVDRQLTDPINARAADVAAAPAGEQFVAAVFKFAEVVDAATDTLREHANRDDHDWFRLPDLIGRIFVVVRTCWPEDPSEHVDGMRESLYALGERLDAPPRLQKAIQDFASMKLPTATLEEFANAALRLQQLCYLLL
;
A
#
# COMPACT_ATOMS: atom_id res chain seq x y z
N MET A 1 -17.93 19.45 -11.30
CA MET A 1 -18.43 18.24 -10.63
C MET A 1 -17.39 17.16 -10.89
N ASP A 2 -16.53 16.92 -9.90
CA ASP A 2 -15.44 15.94 -10.04
C ASP A 2 -16.03 14.53 -10.10
N GLN A 3 -15.92 13.86 -11.25
CA GLN A 3 -16.27 12.45 -11.38
C GLN A 3 -15.19 11.62 -10.68
N GLN A 4 -15.53 11.06 -9.52
CA GLN A 4 -14.72 10.07 -8.82
C GLN A 4 -14.56 8.81 -9.71
N SER A 5 -13.33 8.28 -9.83
CA SER A 5 -13.00 7.06 -10.58
C SER A 5 -13.92 5.89 -10.18
N ALA A 6 -14.32 5.06 -11.16
CA ALA A 6 -15.21 3.93 -10.92
C ALA A 6 -14.57 2.88 -10.00
N SER A 7 -13.27 2.66 -10.13
CA SER A 7 -12.47 1.80 -9.25
C SER A 7 -12.43 2.32 -7.81
N VAL A 8 -12.33 3.66 -7.64
CA VAL A 8 -12.36 4.29 -6.31
C VAL A 8 -13.74 4.17 -5.67
N ARG A 9 -14.82 4.40 -6.43
CA ARG A 9 -16.19 4.18 -5.96
C ARG A 9 -16.41 2.71 -5.56
N PHE A 10 -15.98 1.78 -6.41
CA PHE A 10 -16.05 0.34 -6.17
C PHE A 10 -15.42 -0.06 -4.84
N TRP A 11 -14.18 0.35 -4.56
CA TRP A 11 -13.51 -0.02 -3.31
C TRP A 11 -14.08 0.72 -2.09
N SER A 12 -14.45 1.99 -2.24
CA SER A 12 -15.09 2.77 -1.17
C SER A 12 -16.38 2.09 -0.70
N GLU A 13 -17.23 1.67 -1.64
CA GLU A 13 -18.48 0.99 -1.33
C GLU A 13 -18.24 -0.42 -0.76
N LEU A 14 -17.28 -1.17 -1.31
CA LEU A 14 -16.98 -2.53 -0.85
C LEU A 14 -16.40 -2.54 0.57
N SER A 15 -15.48 -1.61 0.85
CA SER A 15 -14.91 -1.41 2.19
C SER A 15 -16.00 -1.01 3.18
N SER A 16 -16.82 -0.01 2.85
CA SER A 16 -17.96 0.41 3.68
C SER A 16 -18.92 -0.75 3.98
N LEU A 17 -19.20 -1.59 2.99
CA LEU A 17 -20.07 -2.75 3.16
C LEU A 17 -19.45 -3.80 4.10
N ARG A 18 -18.15 -4.05 3.98
CA ARG A 18 -17.42 -4.97 4.86
C ARG A 18 -17.42 -4.50 6.31
N GLU A 19 -17.22 -3.20 6.53
CA GLU A 19 -17.30 -2.60 7.86
C GLU A 19 -18.67 -2.82 8.50
N LEU A 20 -19.74 -2.54 7.74
CA LEU A 20 -21.12 -2.75 8.20
C LEU A 20 -21.45 -4.22 8.45
N ALA A 21 -20.80 -5.14 7.74
CA ALA A 21 -20.92 -6.58 7.94
C ALA A 21 -20.11 -7.10 9.14
N GLY A 22 -19.40 -6.24 9.88
CA GLY A 22 -18.60 -6.63 11.05
C GLY A 22 -17.26 -7.29 10.71
N ARG A 23 -16.70 -7.00 9.52
CA ARG A 23 -15.39 -7.51 9.05
C ARG A 23 -15.25 -9.05 9.17
N PRO A 24 -16.10 -9.83 8.48
CA PRO A 24 -16.01 -11.28 8.53
C PRO A 24 -14.60 -11.79 8.16
N PRO A 25 -14.09 -12.84 8.83
CA PRO A 25 -12.76 -13.39 8.57
C PRO A 25 -12.59 -13.88 7.12
N LEU A 26 -11.39 -13.71 6.54
CA LEU A 26 -11.08 -14.13 5.18
C LEU A 26 -11.38 -15.61 4.93
N LYS A 27 -11.12 -16.48 5.92
CA LYS A 27 -11.45 -17.92 5.86
C LYS A 27 -12.94 -18.22 5.63
N ILE A 28 -13.85 -17.35 6.07
CA ILE A 28 -15.29 -17.51 5.82
C ILE A 28 -15.61 -17.10 4.38
N LEU A 29 -14.98 -16.03 3.90
CA LEU A 29 -15.17 -15.51 2.54
C LEU A 29 -14.57 -16.45 1.48
N SER A 30 -13.45 -17.11 1.75
CA SER A 30 -12.85 -18.09 0.84
C SER A 30 -13.66 -19.39 0.78
N LYS A 31 -14.27 -19.83 1.88
CA LYS A 31 -15.23 -20.96 1.86
C LYS A 31 -16.48 -20.69 1.03
N LEU A 32 -16.91 -19.43 0.92
CA LEU A 32 -17.98 -19.01 0.01
C LEU A 32 -17.60 -19.24 -1.47
N ALA A 33 -16.31 -19.14 -1.82
CA ALA A 33 -15.80 -19.43 -3.16
C ALA A 33 -15.90 -20.93 -3.48
N GLN A 34 -15.61 -21.78 -2.50
CA GLN A 34 -15.62 -23.24 -2.63
C GLN A 34 -17.03 -23.81 -2.81
N GLY A 35 -18.06 -23.10 -2.35
CA GLY A 35 -19.47 -23.51 -2.47
C GLY A 35 -20.17 -23.07 -3.76
N GLN A 36 -19.53 -22.23 -4.59
CA GLN A 36 -20.08 -21.75 -5.86
C GLN A 36 -19.44 -22.53 -7.02
N HIS A 37 -20.27 -23.03 -7.95
CA HIS A 37 -19.89 -23.94 -9.03
C HIS A 37 -18.67 -23.46 -9.84
N GLY A 38 -17.61 -24.29 -9.88
CA GLY A 38 -16.59 -24.24 -10.93
C GLY A 38 -15.19 -23.78 -10.53
N ALA A 39 -14.58 -24.42 -9.54
CA ALA A 39 -13.13 -24.62 -9.43
C ALA A 39 -12.22 -23.40 -9.64
N VAL A 40 -12.61 -22.23 -9.14
CA VAL A 40 -11.65 -21.15 -8.94
C VAL A 40 -11.23 -21.18 -7.47
N GLU A 41 -10.09 -21.83 -7.19
CA GLU A 41 -9.46 -21.74 -5.88
C GLU A 41 -9.01 -20.30 -5.66
N THR A 42 -9.86 -19.53 -5.00
CA THR A 42 -9.51 -18.16 -4.60
C THR A 42 -8.71 -18.23 -3.30
N ALA A 43 -7.44 -17.85 -3.36
CA ALA A 43 -6.61 -17.74 -2.17
C ALA A 43 -7.11 -16.59 -1.26
N ASP A 44 -6.92 -16.73 0.06
CA ASP A 44 -7.26 -15.69 1.04
C ASP A 44 -6.60 -14.34 0.68
N SER A 45 -5.40 -14.37 0.09
CA SER A 45 -4.67 -13.20 -0.41
C SER A 45 -5.41 -12.48 -1.55
N THR A 46 -6.03 -13.22 -2.47
CA THR A 46 -6.78 -12.64 -3.60
C THR A 46 -8.03 -11.90 -3.10
N ILE A 47 -8.72 -12.45 -2.11
CA ILE A 47 -9.87 -11.79 -1.48
C ILE A 47 -9.40 -10.56 -0.70
N SER A 48 -8.27 -10.67 0.01
CA SER A 48 -7.65 -9.54 0.71
C SER A 48 -7.33 -8.40 -0.26
N ASP A 49 -6.75 -8.69 -1.43
CA ASP A 49 -6.42 -7.69 -2.44
C ASP A 49 -7.67 -6.94 -2.94
N TRP A 50 -8.82 -7.62 -3.06
CA TRP A 50 -10.07 -6.97 -3.44
C TRP A 50 -10.61 -6.06 -2.34
N LEU A 51 -10.55 -6.52 -1.09
CA LEU A 51 -11.07 -5.81 0.08
C LEU A 51 -10.18 -4.64 0.50
N THR A 52 -8.89 -4.66 0.16
CA THR A 52 -7.91 -3.61 0.47
C THR A 52 -7.70 -2.63 -0.68
N GLY A 53 -8.36 -2.84 -1.81
CA GLY A 53 -8.23 -1.98 -2.97
C GLY A 53 -6.95 -2.16 -3.77
N LYS A 54 -6.23 -3.28 -3.59
CA LYS A 54 -5.04 -3.62 -4.40
C LYS A 54 -5.43 -4.16 -5.78
N ALA A 55 -6.61 -4.78 -5.91
CA ALA A 55 -7.08 -5.31 -7.20
C ALA A 55 -8.61 -5.23 -7.36
N VAL A 56 -9.07 -5.14 -8.62
CA VAL A 56 -10.47 -5.40 -9.00
C VAL A 56 -10.55 -6.86 -9.47
N PRO A 57 -11.56 -7.65 -9.03
CA PRO A 57 -11.69 -9.02 -9.48
C PRO A 57 -11.76 -9.09 -11.02
N ARG A 58 -11.25 -10.19 -11.57
CA ARG A 58 -11.32 -10.45 -13.02
C ARG A 58 -12.72 -10.97 -13.38
N LEU A 59 -13.08 -10.93 -14.67
CA LEU A 59 -14.41 -11.32 -15.14
C LEU A 59 -14.79 -12.77 -14.80
N ASP A 60 -13.81 -13.67 -14.77
CA ASP A 60 -13.94 -15.07 -14.33
C ASP A 60 -14.31 -15.21 -12.84
N TYR A 61 -14.13 -14.15 -12.03
CA TYR A 61 -14.53 -14.10 -10.63
C TYR A 61 -15.83 -13.31 -10.40
N ARG A 62 -16.52 -12.84 -11.44
CA ARG A 62 -17.69 -11.96 -11.30
C ARG A 62 -18.79 -12.57 -10.45
N ASP A 63 -19.15 -13.83 -10.71
CA ASP A 63 -20.23 -14.51 -9.98
C ASP A 63 -19.86 -14.76 -8.52
N TYR A 64 -18.60 -15.11 -8.26
CA TYR A 64 -18.09 -15.24 -6.91
C TYR A 64 -18.06 -13.89 -6.18
N PHE A 65 -17.62 -12.82 -6.85
CA PHE A 65 -17.62 -11.48 -6.29
C PHE A 65 -19.04 -11.05 -5.89
N LEU A 66 -20.04 -11.26 -6.77
CA LEU A 66 -21.44 -10.94 -6.45
C LEU A 66 -21.98 -11.79 -5.29
N ALA A 67 -21.59 -13.06 -5.20
CA ALA A 67 -21.93 -13.92 -4.05
C ALA A 67 -21.30 -13.41 -2.74
N LEU A 68 -20.05 -12.95 -2.79
CA LEU A 68 -19.35 -12.34 -1.66
C LEU A 68 -20.06 -11.06 -1.20
N VAL A 69 -20.39 -10.17 -2.14
CA VAL A 69 -21.12 -8.93 -1.84
C VAL A 69 -22.49 -9.23 -1.25
N ARG A 70 -23.22 -10.21 -1.80
CA ARG A 70 -24.52 -10.65 -1.28
C ARG A 70 -24.41 -11.16 0.15
N TYR A 71 -23.36 -11.92 0.46
CA TYR A 71 -23.07 -12.34 1.82
C TYR A 71 -22.82 -11.15 2.75
N LEU A 72 -21.93 -10.22 2.38
CA LEU A 72 -21.64 -9.02 3.20
C LEU A 72 -22.89 -8.16 3.42
N HIS A 73 -23.70 -7.98 2.38
CA HIS A 73 -24.93 -7.21 2.45
C HIS A 73 -25.94 -7.85 3.42
N THR A 74 -26.11 -9.17 3.36
CA THR A 74 -26.97 -9.90 4.28
C THR A 74 -26.43 -9.87 5.70
N ALA A 75 -25.11 -10.04 5.88
CA ALA A 75 -24.43 -9.96 7.18
C ALA A 75 -24.53 -8.57 7.83
N SER A 76 -24.67 -7.51 7.02
CA SER A 76 -24.94 -6.15 7.49
C SER A 76 -26.39 -5.92 7.97
N GLY A 77 -27.23 -6.96 7.93
CA GLY A 77 -28.66 -6.88 8.29
C GLY A 77 -29.55 -6.26 7.21
N ARG A 78 -29.04 -6.11 5.98
CA ARG A 78 -29.75 -5.49 4.87
C ARG A 78 -30.30 -6.54 3.90
N GLN A 79 -31.50 -6.30 3.36
CA GLN A 79 -32.13 -7.20 2.40
C GLN A 79 -31.48 -7.08 1.01
N TRP A 80 -31.14 -8.22 0.41
CA TRP A 80 -30.73 -8.27 -1.00
C TRP A 80 -31.94 -8.06 -1.93
N THR A 81 -31.85 -7.14 -2.87
CA THR A 81 -32.89 -6.85 -3.87
C THR A 81 -32.31 -6.84 -5.28
N GLN A 82 -33.16 -6.92 -6.30
CA GLN A 82 -32.69 -6.85 -7.69
C GLN A 82 -31.95 -5.53 -7.99
N ALA A 83 -32.42 -4.41 -7.44
CA ALA A 83 -31.76 -3.12 -7.61
C ALA A 83 -30.34 -3.09 -7.01
N VAL A 84 -30.12 -3.81 -5.91
CA VAL A 84 -28.78 -3.95 -5.31
C VAL A 84 -27.89 -4.84 -6.17
N ASP A 85 -28.44 -5.93 -6.72
CA ASP A 85 -27.74 -6.84 -7.64
C ASP A 85 -27.27 -6.08 -8.90
N ASP A 86 -28.18 -5.32 -9.53
CA ASP A 86 -27.92 -4.51 -10.72
C ASP A 86 -26.86 -3.42 -10.44
N HIS A 87 -26.95 -2.75 -9.29
CA HIS A 87 -25.98 -1.74 -8.86
C HIS A 87 -24.57 -2.31 -8.72
N TRP A 88 -24.42 -3.43 -8.02
CA TRP A 88 -23.11 -4.06 -7.84
C TRP A 88 -22.56 -4.68 -9.11
N GLY A 89 -23.44 -5.19 -9.99
CA GLY A 89 -23.07 -5.62 -11.34
C GLY A 89 -22.51 -4.46 -12.16
N ALA A 90 -23.22 -3.33 -12.21
CA ALA A 90 -22.78 -2.14 -12.94
C ALA A 90 -21.48 -1.56 -12.38
N LEU A 91 -21.36 -1.46 -11.04
CA LEU A 91 -20.15 -0.95 -10.39
C LEU A 91 -18.92 -1.84 -10.65
N PHE A 92 -19.12 -3.16 -10.67
CA PHE A 92 -18.09 -4.12 -11.05
C PHE A 92 -17.66 -3.95 -12.52
N ASP A 93 -18.64 -3.89 -13.43
CA ASP A 93 -18.39 -3.78 -14.86
C ASP A 93 -17.69 -2.43 -15.19
N GLU A 94 -18.08 -1.32 -14.55
CA GLU A 94 -17.43 -0.01 -14.65
C GLU A 94 -15.97 -0.04 -14.15
N ALA A 95 -15.73 -0.56 -12.95
CA ALA A 95 -14.38 -0.64 -12.37
C ALA A 95 -13.47 -1.57 -13.18
N ARG A 96 -14.02 -2.64 -13.74
CA ARG A 96 -13.30 -3.56 -14.62
C ARG A 96 -12.97 -2.93 -15.96
N ALA A 97 -13.91 -2.22 -16.58
CA ALA A 97 -13.69 -1.51 -17.83
C ALA A 97 -12.62 -0.43 -17.69
N GLU A 98 -12.59 0.29 -16.55
CA GLU A 98 -11.53 1.24 -16.22
C GLU A 98 -10.16 0.52 -16.10
N GLN A 99 -10.09 -0.58 -15.34
CA GLN A 99 -8.87 -1.38 -15.19
C GLN A 99 -8.38 -1.99 -16.51
N ASP A 100 -9.29 -2.45 -17.36
CA ASP A 100 -8.96 -3.03 -18.66
C ASP A 100 -8.57 -1.97 -19.68
N SER A 101 -9.14 -0.76 -19.61
CA SER A 101 -8.68 0.38 -20.42
C SER A 101 -7.26 0.80 -20.03
N LEU A 102 -6.96 0.84 -18.72
CA LEU A 102 -5.61 1.08 -18.21
C LEU A 102 -4.61 -0.03 -18.61
N ARG A 103 -5.09 -1.27 -18.82
CA ARG A 103 -4.28 -2.40 -19.33
C ARG A 103 -4.19 -2.43 -20.86
N GLY A 104 -5.22 -1.99 -21.59
CA GLY A 104 -5.26 -1.90 -23.05
C GLY A 104 -4.27 -0.87 -23.57
N ILE A 105 -4.23 0.30 -22.92
CA ILE A 105 -3.19 1.32 -23.15
C ILE A 105 -1.77 0.74 -22.94
N ARG A 106 -1.59 -0.24 -22.04
CA ARG A 106 -0.30 -0.95 -21.84
C ARG A 106 -0.01 -2.02 -22.91
N LYS A 107 -1.02 -2.52 -23.63
CA LYS A 107 -0.89 -3.59 -24.64
C LYS A 107 -0.59 -3.04 -26.04
N ASP A 108 -1.12 -1.86 -26.38
CA ASP A 108 -0.84 -1.19 -27.67
C ASP A 108 0.61 -0.67 -27.77
N LEU A 109 1.40 -0.78 -26.70
CA LEU A 109 2.83 -0.45 -26.63
C LEU A 109 3.78 -1.66 -26.82
N LYS A 110 3.30 -2.84 -27.27
CA LYS A 110 4.17 -4.01 -27.51
C LYS A 110 3.79 -4.84 -28.75
N PRO A 111 4.69 -5.01 -29.75
CA PRO A 111 4.58 -6.09 -30.73
C PRO A 111 5.05 -7.44 -30.14
N SER A 112 4.44 -8.54 -30.60
CA SER A 112 4.73 -9.93 -30.17
C SER A 112 6.09 -10.42 -30.69
N PRO A 113 6.87 -11.23 -29.93
CA PRO A 113 8.23 -11.61 -30.34
C PRO A 113 8.29 -12.97 -31.08
N ALA A 114 9.20 -13.04 -32.05
CA ALA A 114 9.89 -14.27 -32.47
C ALA A 114 10.98 -14.63 -31.42
N PRO A 115 11.49 -15.87 -31.36
CA PRO A 115 12.24 -16.36 -30.18
C PRO A 115 13.58 -15.61 -30.00
N PRO A 116 13.98 -15.27 -28.75
CA PRO A 116 15.00 -14.26 -28.53
C PRO A 116 16.44 -14.82 -28.46
N PRO A 117 17.43 -14.11 -29.02
CA PRO A 117 18.77 -14.06 -28.45
C PRO A 117 18.76 -13.24 -27.15
N ARG A 118 19.66 -13.55 -26.20
CA ARG A 118 19.77 -12.86 -24.89
C ARG A 118 19.92 -11.34 -25.07
N VAL A 119 19.05 -10.57 -24.40
CA VAL A 119 19.11 -9.11 -24.26
C VAL A 119 19.02 -8.79 -22.77
N ASP A 120 19.81 -7.82 -22.31
CA ASP A 120 19.81 -7.29 -20.94
C ASP A 120 18.40 -6.83 -20.49
N PRO A 121 18.11 -6.77 -19.18
CA PRO A 121 16.77 -6.46 -18.69
C PRO A 121 16.27 -5.10 -19.21
N PRO A 122 14.99 -4.97 -19.57
CA PRO A 122 14.44 -3.70 -20.03
C PRO A 122 14.46 -2.67 -18.90
N GLU A 123 14.92 -1.46 -19.22
CA GLU A 123 14.91 -0.29 -18.34
C GLU A 123 13.48 -0.04 -17.81
N LEU A 124 13.33 0.13 -16.48
CA LEU A 124 12.03 0.43 -15.87
C LEU A 124 11.52 1.78 -16.38
N SER A 125 10.22 1.87 -16.69
CA SER A 125 9.61 3.18 -16.95
C SER A 125 9.68 4.07 -15.70
N ASP A 126 9.84 5.38 -15.90
CA ASP A 126 9.98 6.34 -14.79
C ASP A 126 8.82 6.22 -13.78
N ARG A 127 7.60 6.00 -14.28
CA ARG A 127 6.43 5.75 -13.45
C ARG A 127 6.61 4.56 -12.51
N VAL A 128 7.03 3.41 -13.05
CA VAL A 128 7.25 2.19 -12.25
C VAL A 128 8.41 2.38 -11.28
N ARG A 129 9.45 3.09 -11.69
CA ARG A 129 10.60 3.43 -10.86
C ARG A 129 10.17 4.29 -9.65
N ARG A 130 9.45 5.40 -9.88
CA ARG A 130 8.92 6.27 -8.82
C ARG A 130 8.01 5.52 -7.85
N GLN A 131 7.14 4.65 -8.37
CA GLN A 131 6.28 3.80 -7.53
C GLN A 131 7.10 2.87 -6.63
N LEU A 132 8.17 2.26 -7.14
CA LEU A 132 9.04 1.40 -6.34
C LEU A 132 9.76 2.20 -5.25
N PHE A 133 10.35 3.35 -5.58
CA PHE A 133 10.99 4.22 -4.59
C PHE A 133 10.01 4.72 -3.53
N PHE A 134 8.78 5.06 -3.91
CA PHE A 134 7.73 5.42 -2.97
C PHE A 134 7.36 4.24 -2.05
N THR A 135 7.16 3.03 -2.59
CA THR A 135 6.89 1.83 -1.78
C THR A 135 8.02 1.56 -0.79
N ILE A 136 9.28 1.61 -1.23
CA ILE A 136 10.46 1.41 -0.37
C ILE A 136 10.50 2.48 0.73
N GLY A 137 10.30 3.75 0.38
CA GLY A 137 10.28 4.86 1.34
C GLY A 137 9.15 4.74 2.36
N SER A 138 7.97 4.29 1.93
CA SER A 138 6.83 4.02 2.81
C SER A 138 7.18 2.97 3.86
N HIS A 139 7.74 1.85 3.45
CA HIS A 139 8.19 0.81 4.36
C HIS A 139 9.33 1.28 5.27
N ALA A 140 10.28 2.06 4.76
CA ALA A 140 11.38 2.62 5.56
C ALA A 140 10.87 3.54 6.68
N GLY A 141 9.89 4.40 6.37
CA GLY A 141 9.29 5.34 7.33
C GLY A 141 8.52 4.66 8.47
N VAL A 142 8.00 3.45 8.24
CA VAL A 142 7.31 2.64 9.25
C VAL A 142 7.92 1.24 9.38
N LYS A 143 9.25 1.15 9.34
CA LYS A 143 9.99 -0.14 9.27
C LYS A 143 9.64 -1.15 10.35
N PHE A 144 9.18 -0.71 11.53
CA PHE A 144 8.71 -1.62 12.58
C PHE A 144 7.46 -2.42 12.18
N ASN A 145 6.67 -1.94 11.22
CA ASN A 145 5.52 -2.68 10.66
C ASN A 145 5.96 -3.84 9.75
N LEU A 146 7.21 -3.85 9.26
CA LEU A 146 7.75 -4.97 8.49
C LEU A 146 7.90 -6.23 9.35
N ILE A 147 8.01 -6.07 10.66
CA ILE A 147 8.10 -7.18 11.60
C ILE A 147 6.70 -7.78 11.76
N PRO A 148 6.52 -9.08 11.47
CA PRO A 148 5.20 -9.68 11.56
C PRO A 148 4.67 -9.72 13.00
N PRO A 149 3.36 -9.49 13.20
CA PRO A 149 2.73 -9.83 14.47
C PRO A 149 2.70 -11.37 14.60
N MET A 150 3.53 -11.92 15.48
CA MET A 150 3.53 -13.30 16.01
C MET A 150 2.83 -14.36 15.11
N GLY A 151 3.62 -15.07 14.28
CA GLY A 151 3.18 -16.33 13.65
C GLY A 151 3.12 -16.38 12.12
N THR A 152 3.31 -15.25 11.42
CA THR A 152 3.37 -15.21 9.93
C THR A 152 4.69 -14.61 9.48
N TYR A 153 5.69 -15.43 9.16
CA TYR A 153 6.99 -14.96 8.66
C TYR A 153 7.29 -15.53 7.26
N PRO A 154 7.76 -14.70 6.30
CA PRO A 154 7.85 -13.22 6.37
C PRO A 154 6.44 -12.57 6.40
N SER A 155 6.35 -11.32 6.87
CA SER A 155 5.13 -10.53 6.68
C SER A 155 4.95 -10.19 5.18
N ASP A 156 3.71 -9.92 4.77
CA ASP A 156 3.43 -9.44 3.40
C ASP A 156 4.20 -8.14 3.12
N ASP A 157 4.25 -7.22 4.09
CA ASP A 157 4.96 -5.95 3.98
C ASP A 157 6.48 -6.14 3.83
N LEU A 158 7.08 -7.09 4.55
CA LEU A 158 8.51 -7.43 4.39
C LEU A 158 8.78 -8.01 3.00
N SER A 159 7.90 -8.89 2.53
CA SER A 159 8.04 -9.49 1.19
C SER A 159 7.91 -8.44 0.08
N GLU A 160 6.96 -7.51 0.22
CA GLU A 160 6.76 -6.38 -0.69
C GLU A 160 7.99 -5.45 -0.68
N PHE A 161 8.53 -5.14 0.49
CA PHE A 161 9.72 -4.31 0.65
C PHE A 161 10.97 -4.94 -0.01
N LEU A 162 11.28 -6.20 0.28
CA LEU A 162 12.42 -6.90 -0.30
C LEU A 162 12.29 -7.02 -1.82
N THR A 163 11.11 -7.34 -2.32
CA THR A 163 10.83 -7.39 -3.76
C THR A 163 11.05 -6.02 -4.41
N ALA A 164 10.63 -4.94 -3.75
CA ALA A 164 10.82 -3.59 -4.27
C ALA A 164 12.30 -3.21 -4.34
N LEU A 165 13.09 -3.53 -3.30
CA LEU A 165 14.54 -3.33 -3.26
C LEU A 165 15.26 -4.07 -4.40
N GLU A 166 14.96 -5.36 -4.59
CA GLU A 166 15.53 -6.15 -5.68
C GLU A 166 15.20 -5.55 -7.05
N ARG A 167 13.97 -5.08 -7.25
CA ARG A 167 13.52 -4.49 -8.52
C ARG A 167 14.19 -3.16 -8.86
N VAL A 168 14.62 -2.39 -7.86
CA VAL A 168 15.43 -1.18 -8.08
C VAL A 168 16.94 -1.46 -8.12
N GLY A 169 17.33 -2.74 -8.11
CA GLY A 169 18.72 -3.17 -8.29
C GLY A 169 19.55 -3.22 -7.02
N VAL A 170 18.93 -3.24 -5.83
CA VAL A 170 19.66 -3.44 -4.57
C VAL A 170 20.13 -4.90 -4.50
N ASP A 171 21.43 -5.09 -4.28
CA ASP A 171 22.07 -6.40 -4.23
C ASP A 171 21.54 -7.25 -3.07
N ARG A 172 21.52 -8.57 -3.26
CA ARG A 172 21.22 -9.55 -2.20
C ARG A 172 22.11 -9.43 -0.98
N GLN A 173 23.35 -8.98 -1.14
CA GLN A 173 24.23 -8.69 -0.01
C GLN A 173 23.63 -7.67 0.98
N LEU A 174 22.71 -6.81 0.51
CA LEU A 174 22.01 -5.83 1.34
C LEU A 174 20.61 -6.30 1.76
N THR A 175 19.93 -7.14 0.97
CA THR A 175 18.59 -7.64 1.30
C THR A 175 18.61 -8.91 2.18
N ASP A 176 19.63 -9.77 2.07
CA ASP A 176 19.78 -10.98 2.88
C ASP A 176 19.89 -10.67 4.39
N PRO A 177 20.67 -9.66 4.84
CA PRO A 177 20.71 -9.26 6.24
C PRO A 177 19.35 -8.82 6.79
N ILE A 178 18.53 -8.12 5.99
CA ILE A 178 17.19 -7.70 6.40
C ILE A 178 16.33 -8.93 6.69
N ASN A 179 16.34 -9.90 5.77
CA ASN A 179 15.57 -11.13 5.92
C ASN A 179 16.03 -11.91 7.17
N ALA A 180 17.34 -12.08 7.34
CA ALA A 180 17.92 -12.75 8.51
C ALA A 180 17.54 -12.08 9.83
N ARG A 181 17.63 -10.74 9.92
CA ARG A 181 17.25 -10.01 11.13
C ARG A 181 15.75 -10.06 11.41
N ALA A 182 14.92 -10.08 10.38
CA ALA A 182 13.49 -10.28 10.57
C ALA A 182 13.18 -11.67 11.17
N ALA A 183 13.92 -12.71 10.77
CA ALA A 183 13.80 -14.04 11.39
C ALA A 183 14.27 -14.02 12.86
N ASP A 184 15.36 -13.32 13.17
CA ASP A 184 15.85 -13.15 14.55
C ASP A 184 14.77 -12.50 15.44
N VAL A 185 14.10 -11.46 14.94
CA VAL A 185 13.01 -10.79 15.68
C VAL A 185 11.84 -11.75 15.91
N ALA A 186 11.45 -12.53 14.90
CA ALA A 186 10.37 -13.50 15.02
C ALA A 186 10.67 -14.63 16.02
N ALA A 187 11.95 -14.97 16.20
CA ALA A 187 12.41 -15.99 17.15
C ALA A 187 12.72 -15.44 18.55
N ALA A 188 12.88 -14.13 18.72
CA ALA A 188 13.31 -13.52 19.97
C ALA A 188 12.21 -13.57 21.06
N PRO A 189 12.55 -13.97 22.30
CA PRO A 189 11.60 -13.93 23.40
C PRO A 189 11.30 -12.49 23.81
N ALA A 190 10.08 -12.24 24.30
CA ALA A 190 9.66 -10.94 24.80
C ALA A 190 10.62 -10.39 25.88
N GLY A 191 10.80 -9.06 25.88
CA GLY A 191 11.70 -8.35 26.80
C GLY A 191 12.92 -7.76 26.08
N GLU A 192 14.03 -7.61 26.79
CA GLU A 192 15.24 -6.94 26.29
C GLU A 192 15.81 -7.58 25.02
N GLN A 193 15.71 -8.91 24.88
CA GLN A 193 16.21 -9.63 23.71
C GLN A 193 15.39 -9.30 22.45
N PHE A 194 14.06 -9.26 22.56
CA PHE A 194 13.20 -8.80 21.48
C PHE A 194 13.51 -7.36 21.09
N VAL A 195 13.62 -6.45 22.06
CA VAL A 195 13.96 -5.05 21.80
C VAL A 195 15.30 -4.92 21.07
N ALA A 196 16.33 -5.64 21.52
CA ALA A 196 17.63 -5.64 20.86
C ALA A 196 17.58 -6.20 19.42
N ALA A 197 16.76 -7.23 19.18
CA ALA A 197 16.56 -7.78 17.84
C ALA A 197 15.86 -6.76 16.91
N VAL A 198 14.83 -6.05 17.43
CA VAL A 198 14.10 -5.01 16.69
C VAL A 198 15.03 -3.87 16.27
N PHE A 199 15.93 -3.42 17.15
CA PHE A 199 16.91 -2.39 16.81
C PHE A 199 17.90 -2.85 15.74
N LYS A 200 18.44 -4.07 15.86
CA LYS A 200 19.33 -4.64 14.83
C LYS A 200 18.64 -4.81 13.47
N PHE A 201 17.34 -5.13 13.48
CA PHE A 201 16.53 -5.17 12.26
C PHE A 201 16.38 -3.77 11.66
N ALA A 202 16.07 -2.76 12.47
CA ALA A 202 15.99 -1.38 12.02
C ALA A 202 17.31 -0.88 11.41
N GLU A 203 18.45 -1.21 12.02
CA GLU A 203 19.79 -0.85 11.52
C GLU A 203 20.07 -1.40 10.11
N VAL A 204 19.73 -2.67 9.85
CA VAL A 204 19.96 -3.26 8.51
C VAL A 204 19.01 -2.71 7.45
N VAL A 205 17.77 -2.36 7.82
CA VAL A 205 16.84 -1.65 6.92
C VAL A 205 17.39 -0.26 6.60
N ASP A 206 17.86 0.47 7.61
CA ASP A 206 18.46 1.80 7.42
C ASP A 206 19.68 1.71 6.48
N ALA A 207 20.60 0.77 6.73
CA ALA A 207 21.78 0.57 5.88
C ALA A 207 21.41 0.30 4.40
N ALA A 208 20.43 -0.58 4.14
CA ALA A 208 19.99 -0.84 2.76
C ALA A 208 19.35 0.38 2.11
N THR A 209 18.55 1.15 2.86
CA THR A 209 17.94 2.38 2.34
C THR A 209 18.95 3.51 2.15
N ASP A 210 20.00 3.59 2.96
CA ASP A 210 21.08 4.55 2.80
C ASP A 210 21.90 4.25 1.54
N THR A 211 22.24 2.98 1.29
CA THR A 211 22.86 2.60 0.02
C THR A 211 21.96 2.93 -1.17
N LEU A 212 20.65 2.69 -1.06
CA LEU A 212 19.71 3.08 -2.12
C LEU A 212 19.72 4.60 -2.35
N ARG A 213 19.78 5.41 -1.29
CA ARG A 213 19.85 6.89 -1.39
C ARG A 213 21.12 7.36 -2.09
N GLU A 214 22.26 6.70 -1.84
CA GLU A 214 23.54 7.03 -2.47
C GLU A 214 23.56 6.78 -3.98
N HIS A 215 22.78 5.79 -4.45
CA HIS A 215 22.75 5.38 -5.86
C HIS A 215 21.55 5.96 -6.63
N ALA A 216 20.53 6.45 -5.93
CA ALA A 216 19.36 7.05 -6.55
C ALA A 216 19.71 8.40 -7.21
N ASN A 217 19.12 8.66 -8.37
CA ASN A 217 19.10 10.03 -8.89
C ASN A 217 18.20 10.91 -8.00
N ARG A 218 18.26 12.22 -8.22
CA ARG A 218 17.53 13.19 -7.39
C ARG A 218 16.02 12.98 -7.36
N ASP A 219 15.41 12.63 -8.49
CA ASP A 219 13.95 12.44 -8.60
C ASP A 219 13.53 11.20 -7.80
N ASP A 220 14.21 10.07 -8.03
CA ASP A 220 13.98 8.82 -7.31
C ASP A 220 14.14 8.97 -5.80
N HIS A 221 15.19 9.70 -5.39
CA HIS A 221 15.44 10.01 -3.99
C HIS A 221 14.31 10.86 -3.38
N ASP A 222 13.78 11.83 -4.12
CA ASP A 222 12.67 12.67 -3.66
C ASP A 222 11.38 11.86 -3.47
N TRP A 223 11.09 10.92 -4.39
CA TRP A 223 9.96 10.00 -4.27
C TRP A 223 10.11 8.97 -3.16
N PHE A 224 11.34 8.57 -2.82
CA PHE A 224 11.62 7.78 -1.62
C PHE A 224 11.43 8.60 -0.33
N ARG A 225 11.94 9.83 -0.29
CA ARG A 225 11.91 10.66 0.93
C ARG A 225 10.51 11.07 1.35
N LEU A 226 9.61 11.25 0.39
CA LEU A 226 8.24 11.68 0.65
C LEU A 226 7.51 10.76 1.65
N PRO A 227 7.30 9.48 1.37
CA PRO A 227 6.60 8.58 2.29
C PRO A 227 7.43 8.21 3.52
N ASP A 228 8.77 8.25 3.46
CA ASP A 228 9.65 8.09 4.63
C ASP A 228 9.40 9.20 5.66
N LEU A 229 9.38 10.47 5.23
CA LEU A 229 9.08 11.61 6.10
C LEU A 229 7.66 11.54 6.65
N ILE A 230 6.66 11.22 5.83
CA ILE A 230 5.26 11.07 6.29
C ILE A 230 5.18 10.01 7.38
N GLY A 231 5.79 8.84 7.17
CA GLY A 231 5.80 7.74 8.14
C GLY A 231 6.48 8.11 9.46
N ARG A 232 7.67 8.73 9.39
CA ARG A 232 8.43 9.16 10.58
C ARG A 232 7.68 10.20 11.40
N ILE A 233 7.13 11.24 10.74
CA ILE A 233 6.32 12.26 11.41
C ILE A 233 5.14 11.58 12.11
N PHE A 234 4.43 10.67 11.42
CA PHE A 234 3.31 9.94 12.00
C PHE A 234 3.68 9.12 13.24
N VAL A 235 4.78 8.39 13.20
CA VAL A 235 5.27 7.60 14.35
C VAL A 235 5.57 8.51 15.54
N VAL A 236 6.26 9.63 15.32
CA VAL A 236 6.60 10.58 16.40
C VAL A 236 5.35 11.21 16.99
N VAL A 237 4.46 11.77 16.16
CA VAL A 237 3.21 12.39 16.63
C VAL A 237 2.36 11.39 17.41
N ARG A 238 2.23 10.15 16.92
CA ARG A 238 1.50 9.10 17.64
C ARG A 238 2.13 8.74 18.98
N THR A 239 3.45 8.76 19.09
CA THR A 239 4.17 8.36 20.31
C THR A 239 4.13 9.44 21.38
N CYS A 240 4.18 10.71 20.96
CA CYS A 240 4.15 11.87 21.86
C CYS A 240 2.72 12.35 22.17
N TRP A 241 1.67 11.71 21.66
CA TRP A 241 0.30 12.16 21.92
C TRP A 241 -0.16 11.77 23.33
N PRO A 242 -0.81 12.66 24.10
CA PRO A 242 -1.37 13.97 23.72
C PRO A 242 -0.44 15.18 23.94
N GLU A 243 0.81 14.98 24.36
CA GLU A 243 1.80 16.05 24.46
C GLU A 243 2.08 16.70 23.10
N ASP A 244 2.64 17.92 23.11
CA ASP A 244 2.96 18.64 21.87
C ASP A 244 4.21 18.02 21.20
N PRO A 245 4.07 17.40 20.01
CA PRO A 245 5.20 16.77 19.33
C PRO A 245 6.05 17.75 18.52
N SER A 246 5.70 19.04 18.45
CA SER A 246 6.23 20.00 17.46
C SER A 246 7.77 20.05 17.47
N GLU A 247 8.40 20.18 18.64
CA GLU A 247 9.87 20.24 18.76
C GLU A 247 10.58 19.01 18.17
N HIS A 248 9.90 17.85 18.11
CA HIS A 248 10.46 16.62 17.56
C HIS A 248 10.23 16.45 16.06
N VAL A 249 9.25 17.17 15.48
CA VAL A 249 8.86 16.99 14.07
C VAL A 249 9.07 18.22 13.20
N ASP A 250 9.32 19.40 13.74
CA ASP A 250 9.41 20.64 12.97
C ASP A 250 10.43 20.56 11.82
N GLY A 251 11.66 20.09 12.08
CA GLY A 251 12.66 19.92 11.02
C GLY A 251 12.26 18.89 9.95
N MET A 252 11.51 17.84 10.33
CA MET A 252 10.98 16.87 9.36
C MET A 252 9.84 17.46 8.53
N ARG A 253 8.99 18.28 9.15
CA ARG A 253 7.87 18.97 8.51
C ARG A 253 8.35 20.06 7.56
N GLU A 254 9.34 20.85 7.94
CA GLU A 254 10.03 21.80 7.05
C GLU A 254 10.65 21.07 5.84
N SER A 255 11.33 19.94 6.09
CA SER A 255 11.89 19.12 5.02
C SER A 255 10.81 18.58 4.07
N LEU A 256 9.66 18.15 4.62
CA LEU A 256 8.53 17.66 3.83
C LEU A 256 7.87 18.78 3.02
N TYR A 257 7.74 19.98 3.59
CA TYR A 257 7.23 21.15 2.89
C TYR A 257 8.12 21.52 1.69
N ALA A 258 9.44 21.66 1.92
CA ALA A 258 10.40 21.95 0.87
C ALA A 258 10.49 20.84 -0.19
N LEU A 259 10.29 19.58 0.21
CA LEU A 259 10.17 18.47 -0.72
C LEU A 259 8.94 18.62 -1.61
N GLY A 260 7.78 19.01 -1.05
CA GLY A 260 6.56 19.27 -1.81
C GLY A 260 6.72 20.36 -2.88
N GLU A 261 7.51 21.40 -2.62
CA GLU A 261 7.76 22.48 -3.59
C GLU A 261 8.62 22.06 -4.78
N ARG A 262 9.58 21.16 -4.56
CA ARG A 262 10.54 20.74 -5.59
C ARG A 262 10.13 19.49 -6.36
N LEU A 263 9.20 18.70 -5.81
CA LEU A 263 8.75 17.46 -6.40
C LEU A 263 8.02 17.74 -7.73
N ASP A 264 8.38 17.03 -8.79
CA ASP A 264 7.68 17.06 -10.07
C ASP A 264 6.36 16.29 -9.97
N ALA A 265 5.39 16.92 -9.29
CA ALA A 265 4.10 16.35 -8.92
C ALA A 265 2.95 17.29 -9.33
N PRO A 266 1.74 16.74 -9.57
CA PRO A 266 0.58 17.57 -9.85
C PRO A 266 0.33 18.61 -8.72
N PRO A 267 -0.13 19.84 -9.04
CA PRO A 267 -0.34 20.90 -8.04
C PRO A 267 -1.23 20.49 -6.86
N ARG A 268 -2.18 19.59 -7.12
CA ARG A 268 -3.05 19.00 -6.08
C ARG A 268 -2.26 18.21 -5.05
N LEU A 269 -1.26 17.43 -5.47
CA LEU A 269 -0.41 16.65 -4.56
C LEU A 269 0.55 17.56 -3.79
N GLN A 270 1.20 18.51 -4.48
CA GLN A 270 2.09 19.48 -3.84
C GLN A 270 1.36 20.24 -2.72
N LYS A 271 0.13 20.71 -3.01
CA LYS A 271 -0.72 21.35 -2.01
C LYS A 271 -1.04 20.42 -0.83
N ALA A 272 -1.40 19.16 -1.08
CA ALA A 272 -1.71 18.22 -0.01
C ALA A 272 -0.48 17.92 0.88
N ILE A 273 0.71 17.85 0.30
CA ILE A 273 1.97 17.71 1.04
C ILE A 273 2.19 18.93 1.94
N GLN A 274 2.03 20.14 1.40
CA GLN A 274 2.17 21.39 2.15
C GLN A 274 1.14 21.53 3.27
N ASP A 275 -0.14 21.24 2.99
CA ASP A 275 -1.22 21.28 3.97
C ASP A 275 -0.95 20.33 5.15
N PHE A 276 -0.47 19.11 4.86
CA PHE A 276 -0.07 18.15 5.90
C PHE A 276 1.17 18.63 6.67
N ALA A 277 2.20 19.10 5.95
CA ALA A 277 3.43 19.61 6.56
C ALA A 277 3.19 20.84 7.44
N SER A 278 2.19 21.68 7.15
CA SER A 278 1.86 22.89 7.91
C SER A 278 0.72 22.70 8.93
N MET A 279 0.17 21.49 9.08
CA MET A 279 -0.90 21.18 10.03
C MET A 279 -0.54 21.55 11.48
N LYS A 280 -1.37 22.31 12.19
CA LYS A 280 -1.08 22.69 13.58
C LYS A 280 -1.04 21.45 14.49
N LEU A 281 -0.03 21.37 15.35
CA LEU A 281 0.12 20.32 16.35
C LEU A 281 0.03 20.92 17.78
N PRO A 282 -0.47 20.14 18.76
CA PRO A 282 -1.30 18.95 18.54
C PRO A 282 -2.62 19.31 17.82
N THR A 283 -3.18 18.37 17.06
CA THR A 283 -4.51 18.46 16.44
C THR A 283 -5.61 18.41 17.52
N ALA A 284 -6.90 18.37 17.14
CA ALA A 284 -7.95 18.13 18.13
C ALA A 284 -7.96 16.67 18.61
N THR A 285 -7.63 15.73 17.72
CA THR A 285 -7.50 14.30 18.04
C THR A 285 -6.33 13.68 17.27
N LEU A 286 -5.77 12.59 17.81
CA LEU A 286 -4.80 11.78 17.08
C LEU A 286 -5.39 11.21 15.77
N GLU A 287 -6.68 10.90 15.78
CA GLU A 287 -7.40 10.39 14.61
C GLU A 287 -7.44 11.41 13.46
N GLU A 288 -7.61 12.70 13.77
CA GLU A 288 -7.54 13.78 12.77
C GLU A 288 -6.18 13.78 12.05
N PHE A 289 -5.09 13.70 12.80
CA PHE A 289 -3.74 13.65 12.26
C PHE A 289 -3.51 12.37 11.45
N ALA A 290 -3.91 11.21 11.99
CA ALA A 290 -3.80 9.92 11.32
C ALA A 290 -4.55 9.89 9.98
N ASN A 291 -5.77 10.43 9.94
CA ASN A 291 -6.58 10.54 8.73
C ASN A 291 -5.97 11.51 7.71
N ALA A 292 -5.24 12.54 8.14
CA ALA A 292 -4.51 13.41 7.23
C ALA A 292 -3.31 12.69 6.59
N ALA A 293 -2.53 11.96 7.38
CA ALA A 293 -1.40 11.17 6.89
C ALA A 293 -1.87 10.09 5.89
N LEU A 294 -2.94 9.36 6.23
CA LEU A 294 -3.51 8.32 5.36
C LEU A 294 -4.02 8.90 4.04
N ARG A 295 -4.75 10.02 4.07
CA ARG A 295 -5.24 10.69 2.86
C ARG A 295 -4.10 11.13 1.96
N LEU A 296 -3.01 11.65 2.54
CA LEU A 296 -1.83 12.03 1.76
C LEU A 296 -1.17 10.80 1.10
N GLN A 297 -0.96 9.72 1.85
CA GLN A 297 -0.43 8.47 1.29
C GLN A 297 -1.28 7.92 0.15
N GLN A 298 -2.61 7.88 0.31
CA GLN A 298 -3.55 7.47 -0.74
C GLN A 298 -3.45 8.35 -1.99
N LEU A 299 -3.33 9.67 -1.81
CA LEU A 299 -3.18 10.59 -2.94
C LEU A 299 -1.86 10.36 -3.69
N CYS A 300 -0.76 10.08 -2.98
CA CYS A 300 0.50 9.72 -3.61
C CYS A 300 0.37 8.43 -4.45
N TYR A 301 -0.24 7.38 -3.90
CA TYR A 301 -0.46 6.12 -4.62
C TYR A 301 -1.32 6.27 -5.89
N LEU A 302 -2.29 7.18 -5.88
CA LEU A 302 -3.17 7.40 -7.05
C LEU A 302 -2.49 8.18 -8.17
N LEU A 303 -1.47 8.97 -7.85
CA LEU A 303 -0.81 9.88 -8.79
C LEU A 303 0.55 9.37 -9.30
N LEU A 304 1.05 8.30 -8.69
CA LEU A 304 2.19 7.49 -9.16
C LEU A 304 1.75 6.41 -10.17
#